data_AF-A0DGX1-F1
#
_entry.id   AF-A0DGX1-F1
#
_cell.length_a   1.000
_cell.length_b   1.000
_cell.length_c   1.000
_cell.angle_alpha   90.00
_cell.angle_beta   90.00
_cell.angle_gamma   90.00
#
_symmetry.space_group_name_H-M   'P 1'
#
loop_
_entity.id
_entity.type
_entity.pdbx_description
1 polymer ?
#
loop_
_entity_poly.entity_id
_entity_poly.type
_entity_poly.pdbx_seq_one_letter_code
_entity_poly.pdbx_strand_id
1 'polypeptide(L)'
;MDQDPDYSFEHLQELAKQKNISYVLKRDGGKQNIDIQKIAERLQNLASNLQHININLIMWKVIQGMYEGITTVQLDNLAAETCAYMNLVHPQYSLLAARIAETSESFSEVAIKLHSFTDKYGRPAPLIADDVYKIIMDNKDIIQKEINYERDYQYDFFGFKTLERSYLLTIKARSQQKGLNNC
;
A
#
# COMPACT_ATOMS: atom_id res chain seq x y z
N MET A 1 -5.75 29.05 -23.35
CA MET A 1 -4.99 27.80 -23.61
C MET A 1 -4.25 27.54 -22.33
N ASP A 2 -4.85 26.76 -21.45
CA ASP A 2 -4.14 26.31 -20.25
C ASP A 2 -3.00 25.45 -20.75
N GLN A 3 -1.76 25.90 -20.50
CA GLN A 3 -0.59 25.07 -20.74
C GLN A 3 -0.76 23.83 -19.86
N ASP A 4 -0.80 22.65 -20.48
CA ASP A 4 -0.71 21.42 -19.72
C ASP A 4 0.51 21.53 -18.78
N PRO A 5 0.37 21.23 -17.48
CA PRO A 5 1.48 21.30 -16.54
C PRO A 5 2.67 20.50 -17.08
N ASP A 6 3.87 21.05 -17.00
CA ASP A 6 5.07 20.30 -17.35
C ASP A 6 5.25 19.14 -16.36
N TYR A 7 5.15 17.91 -16.85
CA TYR A 7 5.37 16.71 -16.05
C TYR A 7 6.79 16.16 -16.20
N SER A 8 7.73 16.96 -16.69
CA SER A 8 9.14 16.58 -16.78
C SER A 8 9.71 16.20 -15.42
N PHE A 9 10.66 15.27 -15.42
CA PHE A 9 11.27 14.79 -14.18
C PHE A 9 11.99 15.92 -13.42
N GLU A 10 12.58 16.88 -14.14
CA GLU A 10 13.18 18.09 -13.58
C GLU A 10 12.14 18.92 -12.84
N HIS A 11 10.97 19.16 -13.43
CA HIS A 11 9.88 19.89 -12.78
C HIS A 11 9.36 19.16 -11.53
N LEU A 12 9.25 17.82 -11.56
CA LEU A 12 8.84 17.02 -10.40
C LEU A 12 9.83 17.17 -9.23
N GLN A 13 11.14 17.22 -9.51
CA GLN A 13 12.16 17.47 -8.49
C GLN A 13 12.06 18.89 -7.92
N GLU A 14 11.83 19.89 -8.77
CA GLU A 14 11.63 21.26 -8.33
C GLU A 14 10.39 21.42 -7.44
N LEU A 15 9.27 20.79 -7.81
CA LEU A 15 8.04 20.79 -7.01
C LEU A 15 8.27 20.19 -5.61
N ALA A 16 8.98 19.06 -5.53
CA ALA A 16 9.32 18.45 -4.25
C ALA A 16 10.19 19.36 -3.37
N LYS A 17 11.15 20.08 -3.98
CA LYS A 17 11.99 21.08 -3.30
C LYS A 17 11.18 22.28 -2.83
N GLN A 18 10.29 22.83 -3.67
CA GLN A 18 9.43 23.98 -3.33
C GLN A 18 8.53 23.68 -2.13
N LYS A 19 8.05 22.44 -2.01
CA LYS A 19 7.25 22.00 -0.86
C LYS A 19 8.05 21.70 0.41
N ASN A 20 9.38 21.90 0.40
CA ASN A 20 10.29 21.58 1.51
C ASN A 20 10.16 20.13 2.01
N ILE A 21 9.79 19.18 1.14
CA ILE A 21 9.65 17.77 1.52
C ILE A 21 11.04 17.14 1.54
N SER A 22 11.66 17.09 2.72
CA SER A 22 13.04 16.60 2.84
C SER A 22 13.13 15.10 3.12
N TYR A 23 12.18 14.54 3.89
CA TYR A 23 12.25 13.15 4.33
C TYR A 23 10.88 12.47 4.46
N VAL A 24 10.90 11.14 4.40
CA VAL A 24 9.81 10.22 4.71
C VAL A 24 10.16 9.38 5.94
N LEU A 25 9.13 8.91 6.65
CA LEU A 25 9.28 8.01 7.79
C LEU A 25 9.07 6.56 7.35
N LYS A 26 10.08 5.72 7.53
CA LYS A 26 9.98 4.27 7.29
C LYS A 26 9.08 3.61 8.35
N ARG A 27 8.69 2.36 8.08
CA ARG A 27 7.91 1.51 9.01
C ARG A 27 8.59 1.31 10.37
N ASP A 28 9.92 1.36 10.41
CA ASP A 28 10.74 1.25 11.62
C ASP A 28 10.91 2.59 12.37
N GLY A 29 10.33 3.68 11.88
CA GLY A 29 10.48 5.04 12.42
C GLY A 29 11.74 5.77 11.95
N GLY A 30 12.59 5.11 11.15
CA GLY A 30 13.78 5.72 10.56
C GLY A 30 13.44 6.80 9.54
N LYS A 31 14.21 7.90 9.53
CA LYS A 31 14.09 8.95 8.52
C LYS A 31 14.88 8.56 7.27
N GLN A 32 14.28 8.74 6.10
CA GLN A 32 14.96 8.60 4.82
C GLN A 32 14.70 9.84 3.98
N ASN A 33 15.72 10.39 3.33
CA ASN A 33 15.52 11.46 2.36
C ASN A 33 14.62 10.98 1.23
N ILE A 34 13.76 11.87 0.74
CA ILE A 34 12.88 11.55 -0.37
C ILE A 34 13.71 11.35 -1.64
N ASP A 35 13.39 10.30 -2.38
CA ASP A 35 13.98 10.00 -3.68
C ASP A 35 12.85 9.81 -4.68
N ILE A 36 12.62 10.85 -5.49
CA ILE A 36 11.58 10.89 -6.51
C ILE A 36 11.83 9.82 -7.59
N GLN A 37 13.09 9.54 -7.91
CA GLN A 37 13.46 8.53 -8.89
C GLN A 37 13.06 7.15 -8.39
N LYS A 38 13.40 6.84 -7.14
CA LYS A 38 13.04 5.56 -6.52
C LYS A 38 11.53 5.31 -6.47
N ILE A 39 10.73 6.36 -6.23
CA ILE A 39 9.26 6.24 -6.25
C ILE A 39 8.78 5.99 -7.69
N ALA A 40 9.30 6.74 -8.67
CA ALA A 40 8.92 6.58 -10.07
C ALA A 40 9.29 5.19 -10.62
N GLU A 41 10.49 4.68 -10.32
CA GLU A 41 10.95 3.34 -10.71
C GLU A 41 10.05 2.25 -10.09
N ARG A 42 9.66 2.40 -8.82
CA ARG A 42 8.70 1.48 -8.20
C ARG A 42 7.36 1.48 -8.93
N LEU A 43 6.81 2.66 -9.24
CA LEU A 43 5.54 2.76 -9.98
C LEU A 43 5.65 2.18 -11.39
N GLN A 44 6.78 2.39 -12.08
CA GLN A 44 7.04 1.81 -13.40
C GLN A 44 7.07 0.28 -13.34
N ASN A 45 7.75 -0.28 -12.35
CA ASN A 45 7.81 -1.73 -12.15
C ASN A 45 6.42 -2.32 -11.88
N LEU A 46 5.61 -1.68 -11.04
CA LEU A 46 4.23 -2.11 -10.76
C LEU A 46 3.29 -1.92 -11.96
N ALA A 47 3.55 -0.91 -12.79
CA ALA A 47 2.84 -0.67 -14.05
C ALA A 47 3.34 -1.56 -15.20
N SER A 48 4.27 -2.48 -14.97
CA SER A 48 4.72 -3.42 -15.99
C SER A 48 3.53 -4.15 -16.62
N ASN A 49 3.53 -4.22 -17.94
CA ASN A 49 2.45 -4.80 -18.76
C ASN A 49 1.10 -4.05 -18.69
N LEU A 50 1.04 -2.86 -18.08
CA LEU A 50 -0.10 -1.95 -18.20
C LEU A 50 0.18 -0.92 -19.32
N GLN A 51 -0.83 -0.71 -20.16
CA GLN A 51 -0.90 0.27 -21.21
C GLN A 51 -1.65 1.52 -20.75
N HIS A 52 -1.42 2.65 -21.43
CA HIS A 52 -2.13 3.92 -21.18
C HIS A 52 -1.94 4.49 -19.75
N ILE A 53 -0.86 4.11 -19.08
CA ILE A 53 -0.45 4.67 -17.79
C ILE A 53 0.57 5.78 -18.01
N ASN A 54 0.29 6.96 -17.45
CA ASN A 54 1.22 8.08 -17.39
C ASN A 54 1.78 8.20 -15.97
N ILE A 55 2.99 7.67 -15.77
CA ILE A 55 3.67 7.68 -14.48
C ILE A 55 3.99 9.10 -14.01
N ASN A 56 4.40 9.98 -14.92
CA ASN A 56 4.76 11.35 -14.57
C ASN A 56 3.55 12.14 -14.04
N LEU A 57 2.37 11.92 -14.63
CA LEU A 57 1.11 12.50 -14.14
C LEU A 57 0.73 11.98 -12.76
N ILE A 58 0.90 10.66 -12.51
CA ILE A 58 0.68 10.08 -11.17
C ILE A 58 1.64 10.71 -10.17
N MET A 59 2.94 10.75 -10.49
CA MET A 59 3.98 11.32 -9.64
C MET A 59 3.69 12.77 -9.29
N TRP A 60 3.29 13.59 -10.27
CA TRP A 60 2.90 14.98 -10.03
C TRP A 60 1.77 15.07 -9.01
N LYS A 61 0.69 14.29 -9.19
CA LYS A 61 -0.45 14.28 -8.25
C LYS A 61 -0.05 13.79 -6.86
N VAL A 62 0.80 12.76 -6.77
CA VAL A 62 1.30 12.23 -5.51
C VAL A 62 2.13 13.27 -4.78
N ILE A 63 3.11 13.90 -5.44
CA ILE A 63 3.95 14.97 -4.86
C ILE A 63 3.08 16.13 -4.37
N GLN A 64 1.99 16.45 -5.08
CA GLN A 64 1.04 17.46 -4.62
C GLN A 64 0.33 17.07 -3.31
N GLY A 65 0.05 15.79 -3.08
CA GLY A 65 -0.53 15.30 -1.82
C GLY A 65 0.48 15.02 -0.70
N MET A 66 1.79 15.05 -0.99
CA MET A 66 2.83 14.77 -0.01
C MET A 66 3.06 15.94 0.96
N TYR A 67 3.48 15.59 2.17
CA TYR A 67 3.92 16.51 3.22
C TYR A 67 5.16 15.95 3.92
N GLU A 68 5.93 16.81 4.57
CA GLU A 68 7.16 16.41 5.27
C GLU A 68 6.86 15.40 6.40
N GLY A 69 7.65 14.33 6.48
CA GLY A 69 7.47 13.29 7.49
C GLY A 69 6.32 12.31 7.21
N ILE A 70 5.74 12.32 6.01
CA ILE A 70 4.80 11.28 5.56
C ILE A 70 5.43 9.89 5.73
N THR A 71 4.66 8.94 6.27
CA THR A 71 5.15 7.56 6.41
C THR A 71 5.15 6.84 5.07
N THR A 72 6.02 5.84 4.88
CA THR A 72 6.03 5.03 3.64
C THR A 72 4.70 4.34 3.38
N VAL A 73 3.96 3.98 4.43
CA VAL A 73 2.62 3.40 4.32
C VAL A 73 1.59 4.43 3.83
N GLN A 74 1.62 5.65 4.37
CA GLN A 74 0.74 6.72 3.90
C GLN A 74 1.08 7.14 2.48
N LEU A 75 2.35 7.13 2.10
CA LEU A 75 2.78 7.42 0.73
C LEU A 75 2.24 6.38 -0.28
N ASP A 76 2.37 5.08 0.02
CA ASP A 76 1.82 4.01 -0.83
C ASP A 76 0.29 4.13 -0.93
N ASN A 77 -0.40 4.42 0.19
CA ASN A 77 -1.86 4.64 0.18
C ASN A 77 -2.26 5.85 -0.67
N LEU A 78 -1.54 6.97 -0.55
CA LEU A 78 -1.79 8.17 -1.35
C LEU A 78 -1.61 7.89 -2.85
N ALA A 79 -0.57 7.13 -3.21
CA ALA A 79 -0.33 6.73 -4.60
C ALA A 79 -1.44 5.81 -5.13
N ALA A 80 -1.85 4.80 -4.35
CA ALA A 80 -2.93 3.89 -4.72
C ALA A 80 -4.26 4.63 -4.91
N GLU A 81 -4.64 5.52 -3.97
CA GLU A 81 -5.86 6.33 -4.06
C GLU A 81 -5.84 7.29 -5.27
N THR A 82 -4.68 7.90 -5.54
CA THR A 82 -4.48 8.76 -6.72
C THR A 82 -4.72 7.97 -8.00
N CYS A 83 -4.13 6.78 -8.13
CA CYS A 83 -4.35 5.89 -9.27
C CYS A 83 -5.82 5.44 -9.35
N ALA A 84 -6.46 5.11 -8.22
CA ALA A 84 -7.86 4.70 -8.21
C ALA A 84 -8.80 5.78 -8.73
N TYR A 85 -8.55 7.05 -8.41
CA TYR A 85 -9.30 8.18 -8.96
C TYR A 85 -9.11 8.33 -10.48
N MET A 86 -7.92 8.00 -10.97
CA MET A 86 -7.60 8.03 -12.40
C MET A 86 -8.24 6.88 -13.20
N ASN A 87 -8.98 5.98 -12.56
CA ASN A 87 -9.83 4.99 -13.23
C ASN A 87 -10.82 5.63 -14.23
N LEU A 88 -11.26 6.87 -13.94
CA LEU A 88 -12.13 7.65 -14.84
C LEU A 88 -11.46 7.99 -16.18
N VAL A 89 -10.12 8.03 -16.22
CA VAL A 89 -9.34 8.27 -17.45
C VAL A 89 -9.15 6.96 -18.20
N HIS A 90 -8.71 5.91 -17.50
CA HIS A 90 -8.52 4.58 -18.10
C HIS A 90 -8.60 3.47 -17.02
N PRO A 91 -9.26 2.33 -17.29
CA PRO A 91 -9.47 1.28 -16.29
C PRO A 91 -8.19 0.67 -15.71
N GLN A 92 -7.10 0.70 -16.47
CA GLN A 92 -5.82 0.13 -16.01
C GLN A 92 -5.19 0.92 -14.85
N TYR A 93 -5.59 2.17 -14.61
CA TYR A 93 -5.17 2.87 -13.39
C TYR A 93 -5.76 2.23 -12.13
N SER A 94 -6.95 1.61 -12.21
CA SER A 94 -7.53 0.85 -11.09
C SER A 94 -6.74 -0.43 -10.80
N LEU A 95 -6.21 -1.09 -11.84
CA LEU A 95 -5.31 -2.24 -11.67
C LEU A 95 -3.99 -1.80 -11.03
N LEU A 96 -3.38 -0.72 -11.50
CA LEU A 96 -2.17 -0.18 -10.88
C LEU A 96 -2.40 0.20 -9.42
N ALA A 97 -3.53 0.82 -9.11
CA ALA A 97 -3.92 1.17 -7.75
C ALA A 97 -4.00 -0.07 -6.84
N ALA A 98 -4.59 -1.17 -7.32
CA ALA A 98 -4.62 -2.44 -6.59
C ALA A 98 -3.20 -2.96 -6.33
N ARG A 99 -2.34 -3.01 -7.36
CA ARG A 99 -0.94 -3.46 -7.25
C ARG A 99 -0.12 -2.64 -6.25
N ILE A 100 -0.38 -1.33 -6.15
CA ILE A 100 0.29 -0.46 -5.16
C ILE A 100 -0.22 -0.76 -3.74
N ALA A 101 -1.51 -1.05 -3.58
CA ALA A 101 -2.14 -1.31 -2.28
C ALA A 101 -1.85 -2.72 -1.74
N GLU A 102 -1.45 -3.64 -2.60
CA GLU A 102 -1.16 -5.03 -2.24
C GLU A 102 0.10 -5.17 -1.37
N THR A 103 0.13 -6.17 -0.50
CA THR A 103 1.24 -6.44 0.42
C THR A 103 1.88 -7.79 0.12
N SER A 104 3.20 -7.82 -0.09
CA SER A 104 3.96 -9.03 -0.45
C SER A 104 4.48 -9.81 0.79
N GLU A 105 3.61 -10.19 1.72
CA GLU A 105 4.00 -11.05 2.84
C GLU A 105 3.75 -12.52 2.49
N SER A 106 4.63 -13.44 2.91
CA SER A 106 4.41 -14.86 2.65
C SER A 106 3.24 -15.39 3.48
N PHE A 107 2.48 -16.35 2.93
CA PHE A 107 1.32 -16.94 3.60
C PHE A 107 1.67 -17.48 4.99
N SER A 108 2.83 -18.15 5.10
CA SER A 108 3.30 -18.69 6.38
C SER A 108 3.63 -17.62 7.41
N GLU A 109 4.27 -16.51 7.02
CA GLU A 109 4.54 -15.38 7.92
C GLU A 109 3.24 -14.72 8.41
N VAL A 110 2.26 -14.57 7.52
CA VAL A 110 0.93 -14.07 7.90
C VAL A 110 0.27 -15.02 8.90
N ALA A 111 0.34 -16.34 8.69
CA ALA A 111 -0.19 -17.32 9.62
C ALA A 111 0.49 -17.25 11.00
N ILE A 112 1.81 -17.04 11.07
CA ILE A 112 2.53 -16.78 12.32
C ILE A 112 1.94 -15.56 13.03
N LYS A 113 1.82 -14.42 12.32
CA LYS A 113 1.32 -13.19 12.93
C LYS A 113 -0.13 -13.31 13.41
N LEU A 114 -0.98 -14.04 12.67
CA LEU A 114 -2.38 -14.28 13.05
C LEU A 114 -2.49 -15.17 14.29
N HIS A 115 -1.64 -16.19 14.41
CA HIS A 115 -1.61 -17.10 15.55
C HIS A 115 -0.99 -16.44 16.78
N SER A 116 0.13 -15.72 16.62
CA SER A 116 0.80 -15.02 17.71
C SER A 116 0.14 -13.68 18.09
N PHE A 117 -1.07 -13.39 17.59
CA PHE A 117 -1.72 -12.12 17.84
C PHE A 117 -2.08 -11.97 19.32
N THR A 118 -1.71 -10.84 19.90
CA THR A 118 -2.10 -10.42 21.24
C THR A 118 -3.00 -9.20 21.17
N ASP A 119 -3.99 -9.14 22.05
CA ASP A 119 -4.83 -7.95 22.16
C ASP A 119 -4.05 -6.74 22.72
N LYS A 120 -4.70 -5.59 22.74
CA LYS A 120 -4.14 -4.33 23.28
C LYS A 120 -3.72 -4.39 24.76
N TYR A 121 -4.13 -5.41 25.49
CA TYR A 121 -3.78 -5.64 26.89
C TYR A 121 -2.69 -6.73 27.05
N GLY A 122 -2.11 -7.20 25.94
CA GLY A 122 -1.08 -8.23 25.93
C GLY A 122 -1.62 -9.64 26.16
N ARG A 123 -2.94 -9.85 26.08
CA ARG A 123 -3.53 -11.19 26.24
C ARG A 123 -3.51 -11.93 24.90
N PRO A 124 -3.20 -13.23 24.88
CA PRO A 124 -3.30 -14.03 23.67
C PRO A 124 -4.71 -13.94 23.07
N ALA A 125 -4.79 -13.59 21.79
CA ALA A 125 -6.02 -13.46 21.05
C ALA A 125 -5.84 -14.02 19.62
N PRO A 126 -5.41 -15.30 19.47
CA PRO A 126 -5.13 -15.87 18.15
C PRO A 126 -6.35 -15.76 17.22
N LEU A 127 -6.11 -15.34 15.98
CA LEU A 127 -7.16 -15.20 14.96
C LEU A 127 -7.39 -16.49 14.16
N ILE A 128 -6.51 -17.48 14.32
CA ILE A 128 -6.62 -18.83 13.75
C ILE A 128 -6.40 -19.86 14.86
N ALA A 129 -7.05 -21.01 14.75
CA ALA A 129 -6.96 -22.08 15.74
C ALA A 129 -5.60 -22.82 15.70
N ASP A 130 -5.20 -23.43 16.83
CA ASP A 130 -3.91 -24.11 16.99
C ASP A 130 -3.73 -25.29 16.03
N ASP A 131 -4.81 -26.04 15.78
CA ASP A 131 -4.82 -27.16 14.85
C ASP A 131 -4.61 -26.69 13.40
N VAL A 132 -5.29 -25.61 12.99
CA VAL A 132 -5.12 -24.97 11.68
C VAL A 132 -3.69 -24.44 11.52
N TYR A 133 -3.18 -23.73 12.53
CA TYR A 133 -1.81 -23.22 12.52
C TYR A 133 -0.78 -24.35 12.36
N LYS A 134 -0.95 -25.44 13.10
CA LYS A 134 -0.07 -26.60 13.02
C LYS A 134 -0.08 -27.23 11.63
N ILE A 135 -1.26 -27.44 11.03
CA ILE A 135 -1.39 -27.96 9.66
C ILE A 135 -0.67 -27.06 8.67
N ILE A 136 -0.83 -25.74 8.79
CA ILE A 136 -0.14 -24.76 7.92
C ILE A 136 1.38 -24.89 8.07
N MET A 137 1.89 -24.94 9.30
CA MET A 137 3.34 -25.00 9.55
C MET A 137 3.97 -26.31 9.11
N ASP A 138 3.31 -27.44 9.37
CA ASP A 138 3.77 -28.77 8.97
C ASP A 138 3.84 -28.92 7.44
N ASN A 139 3.04 -28.13 6.70
CA ASN A 139 2.96 -28.18 5.23
C ASN A 139 3.41 -26.88 4.55
N LYS A 140 4.13 -26.00 5.25
CA LYS A 140 4.39 -24.62 4.81
C LYS A 140 5.01 -24.53 3.42
N ASP A 141 5.98 -25.41 3.12
CA ASP A 141 6.75 -25.35 1.88
C ASP A 141 5.90 -25.79 0.69
N ILE A 142 5.00 -26.76 0.91
CA ILE A 142 4.04 -27.23 -0.09
C ILE A 142 3.02 -26.12 -0.35
N ILE A 143 2.39 -25.59 0.69
CA ILE A 143 1.38 -24.54 0.57
C ILE A 143 1.97 -23.30 -0.12
N GLN A 144 3.16 -22.85 0.32
CA GLN A 144 3.82 -21.67 -0.23
C GLN A 144 4.14 -21.83 -1.73
N LYS A 145 4.45 -23.05 -2.18
CA LYS A 145 4.71 -23.36 -3.58
C LYS A 145 3.44 -23.37 -4.44
N GLU A 146 2.33 -23.84 -3.89
CA GLU A 146 1.05 -23.95 -4.63
C GLU A 146 0.32 -22.60 -4.75
N ILE A 147 0.60 -21.63 -3.88
CA ILE A 147 0.00 -20.29 -3.96
C ILE A 147 0.59 -19.51 -5.13
N ASN A 148 -0.28 -19.08 -6.04
CA ASN A 148 0.08 -18.19 -7.14
C ASN A 148 -0.29 -16.74 -6.81
N TYR A 149 0.69 -15.98 -6.31
CA TYR A 149 0.55 -14.57 -5.93
C TYR A 149 0.29 -13.62 -7.12
N GLU A 150 0.62 -14.01 -8.36
CA GLU A 150 0.32 -13.20 -9.55
C GLU A 150 -1.19 -13.01 -9.77
N ARG A 151 -2.02 -13.85 -9.13
CA ARG A 151 -3.48 -13.71 -9.18
C ARG A 151 -3.99 -12.52 -8.37
N ASP A 152 -3.24 -12.07 -7.37
CA ASP A 152 -3.64 -10.91 -6.55
C ASP A 152 -3.63 -9.63 -7.41
N TYR A 153 -2.72 -9.56 -8.40
CA TYR A 153 -2.65 -8.48 -9.39
C TYR A 153 -3.81 -8.46 -10.41
N GLN A 154 -4.75 -9.41 -10.34
CA GLN A 154 -5.93 -9.44 -11.21
C GLN A 154 -7.12 -8.70 -10.60
N TYR A 155 -7.09 -8.38 -9.30
CA TYR A 155 -8.12 -7.58 -8.66
C TYR A 155 -7.96 -6.10 -9.04
N ASP A 156 -9.10 -5.43 -9.21
CA ASP A 156 -9.11 -3.98 -9.30
C ASP A 156 -9.10 -3.35 -7.89
N PHE A 157 -8.86 -2.05 -7.80
CA PHE A 157 -8.70 -1.40 -6.50
C PHE A 157 -9.96 -1.49 -5.64
N PHE A 158 -11.15 -1.38 -6.24
CA PHE A 158 -12.41 -1.47 -5.50
C PHE A 158 -12.68 -2.89 -5.01
N GLY A 159 -12.40 -3.91 -5.82
CA GLY A 159 -12.46 -5.31 -5.41
C GLY A 159 -11.50 -5.58 -4.26
N PHE A 160 -10.24 -5.15 -4.36
CA PHE A 160 -9.26 -5.28 -3.29
C PHE A 160 -9.72 -4.58 -2.00
N LYS A 161 -10.20 -3.33 -2.07
CA LYS A 161 -10.71 -2.62 -0.89
C LYS A 161 -11.96 -3.26 -0.27
N THR A 162 -12.75 -3.96 -1.07
CA THR A 162 -13.88 -4.75 -0.57
C THR A 162 -13.38 -5.97 0.21
N LEU A 163 -12.38 -6.68 -0.32
CA LEU A 163 -11.72 -7.80 0.37
C LEU A 163 -11.07 -7.34 1.67
N GLU A 164 -10.30 -6.25 1.64
CA GLU A 164 -9.60 -5.69 2.80
C GLU A 164 -10.56 -5.33 3.95
N ARG A 165 -11.74 -4.78 3.63
CA ARG A 165 -12.69 -4.30 4.65
C ARG A 165 -13.46 -5.42 5.34
N SER A 166 -13.80 -6.48 4.61
CA SER A 166 -14.80 -7.45 5.07
C SER A 166 -14.33 -8.89 5.12
N TYR A 167 -13.28 -9.26 4.37
CA TYR A 167 -12.89 -10.65 4.16
C TYR A 167 -11.49 -10.98 4.67
N LEU A 168 -10.54 -10.04 4.55
CA LEU A 168 -9.19 -10.25 5.04
C LEU A 168 -9.12 -10.07 6.56
N LEU A 169 -8.57 -11.08 7.24
CA LEU A 169 -8.29 -10.97 8.68
C LEU A 169 -7.24 -9.88 8.90
N THR A 170 -7.57 -8.90 9.74
CA THR A 170 -6.68 -7.77 10.02
C THR A 170 -6.18 -7.80 11.45
N ILE A 171 -4.86 -7.69 11.59
CA ILE A 171 -4.18 -7.50 12.87
C ILE A 171 -4.24 -6.00 13.19
N LYS A 172 -5.41 -5.55 13.66
CA LYS A 172 -5.58 -4.19 14.17
C LYS A 172 -5.67 -4.24 15.68
N ALA A 173 -4.67 -3.71 16.37
CA ALA A 173 -4.86 -3.26 17.73
C ALA A 173 -5.94 -2.16 17.68
N ARG A 174 -7.18 -2.49 18.05
CA ARG A 174 -8.25 -1.49 18.22
C ARG A 174 -7.85 -0.56 19.37
N SER A 175 -7.06 0.47 19.07
CA SER A 175 -7.05 1.71 19.83
C SER A 175 -8.48 2.22 19.77
N GLN A 176 -9.22 2.14 20.87
CA GLN A 176 -10.52 2.80 20.93
C GLN A 176 -10.24 4.29 20.71
N GLN A 177 -10.73 4.83 19.58
CA GLN A 177 -11.07 6.24 19.52
C GLN A 177 -12.02 6.47 20.70
N LYS A 178 -11.52 7.13 21.75
CA LYS A 178 -12.39 7.81 22.70
C LYS A 178 -13.15 8.83 21.85
N GLY A 179 -14.39 8.49 21.53
CA GLY A 179 -15.35 9.47 21.04
C GLY A 179 -15.41 10.56 22.09
N LEU A 180 -14.84 11.72 21.76
CA LEU A 180 -15.30 13.00 22.25
C LEU A 180 -16.76 13.11 21.82
N ASN A 181 -17.68 12.71 22.69
CA ASN A 181 -19.08 13.08 22.60
C ASN A 181 -19.43 13.86 23.87
N ASN A 182 -19.51 15.17 23.67
CA ASN A 182 -20.13 16.22 24.45
C ASN A 182 -21.18 15.76 25.48
N CYS A 183 -20.97 16.14 26.75
CA CYS A 183 -21.75 17.14 27.50
C CYS A 183 -20.96 17.54 28.75
#